data_AF-A0A499VC76-F1
#
_entry.id   AF-A0A499VC76-F1
#
_cell.length_a   1.000
_cell.length_b   1.000
_cell.length_c   1.000
_cell.angle_alpha   90.00
_cell.angle_beta   90.00
_cell.angle_gamma   90.00
#
_symmetry.space_group_name_H-M   'P 1'
#
loop_
_entity.id
_entity.type
_entity.pdbx_description
1 polymer ?
#
loop_
_entity_poly.entity_id
_entity_poly.type
_entity_poly.pdbx_seq_one_letter_code
_entity_poly.pdbx_strand_id
1 'polypeptide(L)'
;MALLHRMRCRGLMASPGTRLRPVTTTLCAAALALLTACGGGGGDDAKKGGDGAGKSTASPAVTPTATAPVTRGKGSALPDDLNGDGRPELRIPLASDQELGSLRRIAYVYGAAKGVDPAVRTVLGRADLGLPTGAGWQERNAGEMHSATTADLDGDGFADVIATATKERGPAGTERVHITTQTLPYITWGGPEGPRRGAPATPVRLADADDGLEIPRPLTAGDFNGDGHHDLAAVRQSGKDFHVMYGPFGRDGRAARTETYANPLGPSGQIAELYADAIDGDRPTDLVVHAQGDDDQMESALLTAGPDGLATTGRTLRKGNAIAFGDFDGDEKRDVAVADTGSRNDEPGYETEPADVSQSVSVYTKRAAGSTPPPIKIPALGGDVLAAADTDGDGTDELAVSLRTGGTELLTIRPDAPGEIAHRRTLDRTVPARVDDRKVPKKQRAVKLFDAGDFDHDGKDEVVLAWGPDPLFALYGEKPQRFWVTDGTHDKVVFTSAPYEKGAS
;
A
#
# COMPACT_ATOMS: atom_id res chain seq x y z
N MET A 1 0.69 -3.29 -5.95
CA MET A 1 0.37 -4.73 -6.11
C MET A 1 -0.58 -4.96 -7.27
N ALA A 2 -0.08 -5.09 -8.50
CA ALA A 2 -0.85 -5.68 -9.60
C ALA A 2 0.12 -6.48 -10.49
N LEU A 3 0.28 -7.77 -10.17
CA LEU A 3 0.95 -8.73 -11.04
C LEU A 3 0.01 -9.03 -12.22
N LEU A 4 0.38 -8.61 -13.43
CA LEU A 4 -0.35 -8.92 -14.66
C LEU A 4 -0.09 -10.38 -15.05
N HIS A 5 -1.10 -11.25 -14.94
CA HIS A 5 -1.04 -12.63 -15.44
C HIS A 5 -2.19 -12.93 -16.42
N ARG A 6 -1.81 -13.31 -17.65
CA ARG A 6 -2.71 -13.94 -18.64
C ARG A 6 -2.47 -15.45 -18.64
N MET A 7 -3.46 -16.23 -18.21
CA MET A 7 -3.51 -17.66 -18.54
C MET A 7 -4.76 -18.05 -19.31
N ARG A 8 -4.52 -18.79 -20.40
CA ARG A 8 -5.53 -19.38 -21.29
C ARG A 8 -6.15 -20.63 -20.65
N CYS A 9 -7.45 -20.61 -20.39
CA CYS A 9 -8.22 -21.79 -20.02
C CYS A 9 -8.30 -22.79 -21.20
N ARG A 10 -7.81 -24.02 -21.01
CA ARG A 10 -8.28 -25.19 -21.76
C ARG A 10 -9.36 -25.91 -20.94
N GLY A 11 -10.56 -25.99 -21.52
CA GLY A 11 -11.71 -26.64 -20.92
C GLY A 11 -11.55 -28.16 -20.83
N LEU A 12 -12.00 -28.72 -19.71
CA LEU A 12 -12.32 -30.14 -19.60
C LEU A 12 -13.82 -30.31 -19.40
N MET A 13 -14.38 -31.16 -20.25
CA MET A 13 -15.78 -31.53 -20.34
C MET A 13 -16.26 -32.25 -19.07
N ALA A 14 -17.45 -31.88 -18.60
CA ALA A 14 -18.24 -32.67 -17.67
C ALA A 14 -19.09 -33.69 -18.42
N SER A 15 -19.32 -34.85 -17.81
CA SER A 15 -20.41 -35.76 -18.17
C SER A 15 -21.13 -36.25 -16.89
N PRO A 16 -22.44 -36.56 -16.96
CA PRO A 16 -23.35 -36.41 -15.81
C PRO A 16 -23.92 -37.72 -15.25
N GLY A 17 -24.47 -37.65 -14.04
CA GLY A 17 -25.36 -38.65 -13.44
C GLY A 17 -25.33 -38.54 -11.90
N THR A 18 -26.39 -38.65 -11.11
CA THR A 18 -27.81 -38.94 -11.33
C THR A 18 -28.55 -38.49 -10.06
N ARG A 19 -29.84 -38.21 -10.19
CA ARG A 19 -30.79 -37.66 -9.20
C ARG A 19 -30.94 -38.50 -7.92
N LEU A 20 -31.30 -37.85 -6.80
CA LEU A 20 -32.52 -38.13 -6.00
C LEU A 20 -32.65 -37.17 -4.78
N ARG A 21 -33.79 -36.50 -4.69
CA ARG A 21 -34.50 -35.96 -3.50
C ARG A 21 -35.84 -36.75 -3.41
N PRO A 22 -36.75 -36.59 -2.41
CA PRO A 22 -36.78 -35.71 -1.21
C PRO A 22 -37.24 -36.45 0.08
N VAL A 23 -37.25 -35.80 1.25
CA VAL A 23 -38.37 -35.85 2.22
C VAL A 23 -38.42 -34.53 3.01
N THR A 24 -39.63 -33.98 3.08
CA THR A 24 -40.15 -32.79 3.78
C THR A 24 -40.67 -33.12 5.18
N THR A 25 -40.57 -32.19 6.15
CA THR A 25 -41.57 -31.79 7.19
C THR A 25 -40.86 -30.99 8.30
N THR A 26 -41.44 -30.14 9.15
CA THR A 26 -42.43 -29.05 9.10
C THR A 26 -42.18 -28.24 10.41
N LEU A 27 -42.55 -26.97 10.40
CA LEU A 27 -42.51 -25.94 11.46
C LEU A 27 -42.76 -26.39 12.92
N CYS A 28 -42.14 -25.67 13.87
CA CYS A 28 -42.87 -25.00 14.96
C CYS A 28 -42.09 -23.78 15.50
N ALA A 29 -42.80 -22.67 15.68
CA ALA A 29 -42.36 -21.41 16.25
C ALA A 29 -42.74 -21.33 17.73
N ALA A 30 -41.94 -20.63 18.55
CA ALA A 30 -42.43 -19.95 19.74
C ALA A 30 -41.45 -18.83 20.13
N ALA A 31 -41.99 -17.61 20.20
CA ALA A 31 -41.34 -16.43 20.74
C ALA A 31 -41.50 -16.38 22.27
N LEU A 32 -40.57 -15.75 22.98
CA LEU A 32 -40.87 -14.93 24.16
C LEU A 32 -39.71 -13.97 24.44
N ALA A 33 -40.05 -12.69 24.59
CA ALA A 33 -39.19 -11.63 25.12
C ALA A 33 -39.57 -11.37 26.59
N LEU A 34 -38.63 -10.87 27.41
CA LEU A 34 -38.79 -9.78 28.40
C LEU A 34 -37.52 -9.56 29.27
N LEU A 35 -36.91 -8.38 29.07
CA LEU A 35 -36.34 -7.36 29.97
C LEU A 35 -35.82 -7.63 31.43
N THR A 36 -34.66 -6.97 31.69
CA THR A 36 -34.18 -6.23 32.90
C THR A 36 -33.69 -6.96 34.16
N ALA A 37 -32.45 -6.66 34.61
CA ALA A 37 -32.14 -5.83 35.79
C ALA A 37 -30.68 -6.02 36.32
N CYS A 38 -30.22 -5.03 37.08
CA CYS A 38 -28.85 -4.68 37.49
C CYS A 38 -28.14 -5.59 38.52
N GLY A 39 -26.80 -5.58 38.47
CA GLY A 39 -25.92 -5.20 39.59
C GLY A 39 -25.57 -6.21 40.70
N GLY A 40 -24.26 -6.40 40.94
CA GLY A 40 -23.71 -6.56 42.30
C GLY A 40 -22.87 -7.81 42.58
N GLY A 41 -21.54 -7.64 42.58
CA GLY A 41 -20.65 -8.01 43.70
C GLY A 41 -20.22 -9.47 43.92
N GLY A 42 -18.93 -9.73 43.69
CA GLY A 42 -18.04 -10.42 44.64
C GLY A 42 -17.89 -11.94 44.53
N GLY A 43 -16.65 -12.40 44.36
CA GLY A 43 -16.23 -13.78 44.63
C GLY A 43 -15.08 -14.27 43.77
N ASP A 44 -13.86 -14.22 44.34
CA ASP A 44 -12.64 -14.81 43.80
C ASP A 44 -12.81 -16.30 43.48
N ASP A 45 -12.30 -16.72 42.32
CA ASP A 45 -11.77 -18.07 42.14
C ASP A 45 -10.67 -18.05 41.07
N ALA A 46 -9.45 -18.35 41.51
CA ALA A 46 -8.26 -18.46 40.68
C ALA A 46 -8.34 -19.68 39.76
N LYS A 47 -8.21 -19.45 38.44
CA LYS A 47 -7.76 -20.47 37.49
C LYS A 47 -6.76 -19.89 36.49
N LYS A 48 -5.58 -20.53 36.46
CA LYS A 48 -4.56 -20.44 35.42
C LYS A 48 -5.11 -20.92 34.07
N GLY A 49 -4.67 -20.25 33.00
CA GLY A 49 -4.50 -20.84 31.67
C GLY A 49 -5.47 -20.36 30.60
N GLY A 50 -4.93 -19.82 29.50
CA GLY A 50 -5.63 -19.65 28.24
C GLY A 50 -5.28 -18.33 27.56
N ASP A 51 -4.44 -18.41 26.53
CA ASP A 51 -4.15 -17.35 25.58
C ASP A 51 -5.41 -16.59 25.19
N GLY A 52 -5.33 -15.26 25.31
CA GLY A 52 -6.36 -14.32 24.90
C GLY A 52 -6.48 -14.27 23.39
N ALA A 53 -7.03 -15.32 22.78
CA ALA A 53 -7.63 -15.23 21.46
C ALA A 53 -8.83 -14.29 21.59
N GLY A 54 -8.66 -13.02 21.18
CA GLY A 54 -9.73 -12.05 21.08
C GLY A 54 -10.85 -12.61 20.22
N LYS A 55 -11.93 -13.09 20.85
CA LYS A 55 -13.15 -13.45 20.13
C LYS A 55 -13.72 -12.17 19.55
N SER A 56 -13.61 -12.02 18.23
CA SER A 56 -14.23 -10.96 17.44
C SER A 56 -15.72 -10.79 17.79
N THR A 57 -16.03 -9.81 18.63
CA THR A 57 -17.32 -9.14 18.58
C THR A 57 -17.21 -8.19 17.40
N ALA A 58 -17.79 -8.57 16.26
CA ALA A 58 -17.73 -7.76 15.06
C ALA A 58 -18.29 -6.35 15.34
N SER A 59 -17.42 -5.37 15.54
CA SER A 59 -17.80 -3.97 15.60
C SER A 59 -18.62 -3.65 14.34
N PRO A 60 -19.82 -3.05 14.48
CA PRO A 60 -20.66 -2.74 13.33
C PRO A 60 -19.89 -1.79 12.42
N ALA A 61 -19.77 -2.15 11.14
CA ALA A 61 -19.12 -1.28 10.17
C ALA A 61 -20.00 -0.06 9.92
N VAL A 62 -19.39 1.12 9.96
CA VAL A 62 -20.01 2.38 9.55
C VAL A 62 -20.02 2.44 8.02
N THR A 63 -21.15 2.87 7.45
CA THR A 63 -21.30 3.10 6.00
C THR A 63 -21.55 4.59 5.77
N PRO A 64 -20.52 5.38 5.43
CA PRO A 64 -20.66 6.83 5.29
C PRO A 64 -21.46 7.17 4.03
N THR A 65 -22.69 7.64 4.19
CA THR A 65 -23.57 7.93 3.04
C THR A 65 -23.38 9.32 2.43
N ALA A 66 -22.77 10.25 3.18
CA ALA A 66 -22.41 11.59 2.74
C ALA A 66 -20.99 11.95 3.21
N THR A 67 -20.39 12.94 2.56
CA THR A 67 -19.12 13.54 3.00
C THR A 67 -19.42 14.68 3.97
N ALA A 68 -18.79 14.64 5.15
CA ALA A 68 -18.78 15.72 6.12
C ALA A 68 -17.78 16.81 5.71
N PRO A 69 -17.90 18.05 6.23
CA PRO A 69 -16.94 19.12 5.94
C PRO A 69 -15.50 18.72 6.30
N VAL A 70 -14.57 19.03 5.40
CA VAL A 70 -13.13 18.80 5.61
C VAL A 70 -12.58 19.88 6.55
N THR A 71 -11.95 19.46 7.64
CA THR A 71 -11.17 20.33 8.52
C THR A 71 -10.03 20.95 7.72
N ARG A 72 -9.69 22.22 7.95
CA ARG A 72 -8.61 22.90 7.24
C ARG A 72 -7.50 23.25 8.21
N GLY A 73 -6.31 22.79 7.90
CA GLY A 73 -5.12 23.09 8.65
C GLY A 73 -4.36 24.30 8.10
N LYS A 74 -3.09 24.39 8.51
CA LYS A 74 -2.18 25.49 8.16
C LYS A 74 -1.04 25.04 7.24
N GLY A 75 -1.01 23.76 6.90
CA GLY A 75 0.07 23.08 6.21
C GLY A 75 0.89 22.22 7.17
N SER A 76 1.44 21.12 6.66
CA SER A 76 2.36 20.21 7.34
C SER A 76 3.41 19.69 6.36
N ALA A 77 4.41 18.96 6.87
CA ALA A 77 5.42 18.29 6.04
C ALA A 77 5.00 16.85 5.65
N LEU A 78 3.81 16.39 6.03
CA LEU A 78 3.38 15.03 5.75
C LEU A 78 3.04 14.88 4.26
N PRO A 79 3.57 13.85 3.58
CA PRO A 79 3.37 13.67 2.13
C PRO A 79 1.92 13.34 1.75
N ASP A 80 1.10 12.94 2.70
CA ASP A 80 -0.27 12.47 2.56
C ASP A 80 -1.27 13.27 3.40
N ASP A 81 -0.94 14.53 3.70
CA ASP A 81 -1.82 15.49 4.38
C ASP A 81 -2.34 16.56 3.41
N LEU A 82 -3.47 16.27 2.75
CA LEU A 82 -4.11 17.10 1.75
C LEU A 82 -4.77 18.34 2.37
N ASN A 83 -5.20 18.30 3.63
CA ASN A 83 -5.82 19.47 4.28
C ASN A 83 -4.84 20.28 5.15
N GLY A 84 -3.59 19.83 5.28
CA GLY A 84 -2.52 20.48 6.01
C GLY A 84 -2.77 20.54 7.52
N ASP A 85 -3.55 19.61 8.08
CA ASP A 85 -3.95 19.62 9.50
C ASP A 85 -2.97 18.92 10.44
N GLY A 86 -1.90 18.36 9.88
CA GLY A 86 -0.84 17.66 10.59
C GLY A 86 -1.19 16.21 10.90
N ARG A 87 -2.14 15.63 10.18
CA ARG A 87 -2.48 14.19 10.27
C ARG A 87 -2.48 13.59 8.86
N PRO A 88 -1.87 12.41 8.68
CA PRO A 88 -1.88 11.74 7.39
C PRO A 88 -3.30 11.27 7.05
N GLU A 89 -3.60 11.16 5.75
CA GLU A 89 -4.86 10.59 5.28
C GLU A 89 -4.72 9.16 4.79
N LEU A 90 -5.71 8.34 5.16
CA LEU A 90 -5.79 6.98 4.65
C LEU A 90 -6.22 6.99 3.18
N ARG A 91 -5.31 6.58 2.30
CA ARG A 91 -5.53 6.45 0.86
C ARG A 91 -6.20 5.12 0.50
N ILE A 92 -7.36 5.19 -0.13
CA ILE A 92 -8.12 4.02 -0.59
C ILE A 92 -8.26 4.05 -2.11
N PRO A 93 -7.56 3.15 -2.84
CA PRO A 93 -7.72 3.00 -4.28
C PRO A 93 -9.08 2.38 -4.59
N LEU A 94 -9.84 3.02 -5.48
CA LEU A 94 -11.13 2.53 -5.97
C LEU A 94 -10.93 2.03 -7.40
N ALA A 95 -10.67 0.72 -7.51
CA ALA A 95 -10.31 0.04 -8.75
C ALA A 95 -11.37 0.19 -9.86
N SER A 96 -10.92 0.12 -11.10
CA SER A 96 -11.82 0.00 -12.25
C SER A 96 -12.45 -1.40 -12.34
N ASP A 97 -13.67 -1.43 -12.86
CA ASP A 97 -14.33 -2.68 -13.25
C ASP A 97 -14.07 -3.02 -14.73
N GLN A 98 -13.49 -2.10 -15.51
CA GLN A 98 -13.25 -2.27 -16.94
C GLN A 98 -11.83 -2.76 -17.24
N GLU A 99 -10.83 -2.23 -16.52
CA GLU A 99 -9.42 -2.56 -16.70
C GLU A 99 -8.77 -3.00 -15.38
N LEU A 100 -8.15 -4.17 -15.40
CA LEU A 100 -7.44 -4.72 -14.25
C LEU A 100 -6.18 -3.88 -13.97
N GLY A 101 -5.95 -3.52 -12.71
CA GLY A 101 -4.81 -2.70 -12.30
C GLY A 101 -4.99 -1.20 -12.56
N SER A 102 -6.12 -0.78 -13.13
CA SER A 102 -6.50 0.64 -13.23
C SER A 102 -7.36 1.05 -12.04
N LEU A 103 -7.25 2.33 -11.68
CA LEU A 103 -8.07 3.01 -10.70
C LEU A 103 -9.12 3.84 -11.42
N ARG A 104 -10.36 3.74 -10.96
CA ARG A 104 -11.41 4.66 -11.37
C ARG A 104 -11.33 5.96 -10.58
N ARG A 105 -11.04 5.84 -9.28
CA ARG A 105 -10.96 6.95 -8.33
C ARG A 105 -10.00 6.60 -7.19
N ILE A 106 -9.66 7.60 -6.41
CA ILE A 106 -8.93 7.45 -5.16
C ILE A 106 -9.68 8.25 -4.10
N ALA A 107 -9.90 7.63 -2.95
CA ALA A 107 -10.45 8.30 -1.78
C ALA A 107 -9.33 8.56 -0.77
N TYR A 108 -9.27 9.76 -0.23
CA TYR A 108 -8.45 10.13 0.92
C TYR A 108 -9.41 10.33 2.09
N VAL A 109 -9.33 9.45 3.08
CA VAL A 109 -10.13 9.52 4.30
C VAL A 109 -9.31 10.22 5.36
N TYR A 110 -9.81 11.35 5.87
CA TYR A 110 -9.01 12.25 6.68
C TYR A 110 -8.71 11.67 8.06
N GLY A 111 -7.44 11.79 8.45
CA GLY A 111 -7.03 11.66 9.85
C GLY A 111 -7.76 12.68 10.72
N ALA A 112 -7.97 12.34 11.98
CA ALA A 112 -8.63 13.22 12.95
C ALA A 112 -8.18 12.84 14.35
N ALA A 113 -8.45 13.69 15.35
CA ALA A 113 -8.00 13.50 16.74
C ALA A 113 -8.49 12.23 17.46
N LYS A 114 -9.23 11.33 16.78
CA LYS A 114 -9.70 10.03 17.31
C LYS A 114 -9.46 8.88 16.34
N GLY A 115 -8.51 9.06 15.43
CA GLY A 115 -8.25 8.23 14.27
C GLY A 115 -9.00 8.74 13.05
N VAL A 116 -8.79 8.04 11.93
CA VAL A 116 -9.48 8.26 10.65
C VAL A 116 -10.99 8.47 10.83
N ASP A 117 -11.56 9.50 10.20
CA ASP A 117 -13.01 9.72 10.12
C ASP A 117 -13.56 9.35 8.72
N PRO A 118 -14.23 8.19 8.56
CA PRO A 118 -14.82 7.76 7.28
C PRO A 118 -15.81 8.74 6.65
N ALA A 119 -16.42 9.64 7.44
CA ALA A 119 -17.32 10.65 6.94
C ALA A 119 -16.57 11.85 6.32
N VAL A 120 -15.38 12.19 6.81
CA VAL A 120 -14.58 13.31 6.31
C VAL A 120 -13.61 12.77 5.27
N ARG A 121 -13.87 13.04 3.99
CA ARG A 121 -13.08 12.45 2.89
C ARG A 121 -13.12 13.28 1.62
N THR A 122 -12.09 13.15 0.81
CA THR A 122 -12.07 13.64 -0.57
C THR A 122 -12.00 12.43 -1.51
N VAL A 123 -12.80 12.43 -2.58
CA VAL A 123 -12.72 11.39 -3.63
C VAL A 123 -12.39 12.07 -4.94
N LEU A 124 -11.35 11.59 -5.62
CA LEU A 124 -10.80 12.19 -6.83
C LEU A 124 -10.84 11.16 -7.97
N GLY A 125 -11.50 11.53 -9.07
CA GLY A 125 -11.39 10.84 -10.36
C GLY A 125 -10.46 11.60 -11.31
N ARG A 126 -10.26 11.04 -12.51
CA ARG A 126 -9.41 11.64 -13.55
C ARG A 126 -9.74 13.11 -13.85
N ALA A 127 -11.03 13.43 -13.91
CA ALA A 127 -11.50 14.79 -14.20
C ALA A 127 -11.26 15.75 -13.03
N ASP A 128 -11.45 15.29 -11.78
CA ASP A 128 -11.10 16.09 -10.60
C ASP A 128 -9.62 16.43 -10.60
N LEU A 129 -8.77 15.47 -10.96
CA LEU A 129 -7.32 15.65 -11.09
C LEU A 129 -6.90 16.45 -12.32
N GLY A 130 -7.83 16.96 -13.15
CA GLY A 130 -7.46 17.78 -14.30
C GLY A 130 -6.59 17.09 -15.34
N LEU A 131 -6.56 15.75 -15.35
CA LEU A 131 -5.71 14.98 -16.23
C LEU A 131 -6.15 15.14 -17.69
N PRO A 132 -5.21 15.15 -18.65
CA PRO A 132 -5.53 15.39 -20.05
C PRO A 132 -6.45 14.31 -20.62
N THR A 133 -7.32 14.73 -21.55
CA THR A 133 -8.30 13.88 -22.23
C THR A 133 -8.38 14.22 -23.73
N GLY A 134 -9.15 13.46 -24.49
CA GLY A 134 -9.40 13.72 -25.91
C GLY A 134 -8.48 12.95 -26.87
N ALA A 135 -8.46 13.38 -28.12
CA ALA A 135 -7.70 12.70 -29.18
C ALA A 135 -6.20 12.70 -28.87
N GLY A 136 -5.54 11.56 -29.08
CA GLY A 136 -4.12 11.35 -28.77
C GLY A 136 -3.84 10.86 -27.35
N TRP A 137 -4.85 10.63 -26.51
CA TRP A 137 -4.71 10.02 -25.19
C TRP A 137 -5.32 8.61 -25.16
N GLN A 138 -4.64 7.64 -24.54
CA GLN A 138 -5.13 6.26 -24.44
C GLN A 138 -6.39 6.18 -23.56
N GLU A 139 -6.40 6.89 -22.43
CA GLU A 139 -7.50 6.85 -21.46
C GLU A 139 -8.68 7.77 -21.87
N ARG A 140 -8.78 8.13 -23.16
CA ARG A 140 -9.69 9.15 -23.73
C ARG A 140 -11.16 9.07 -23.28
N ASN A 141 -11.64 7.87 -22.96
CA ASN A 141 -13.04 7.60 -22.59
C ASN A 141 -13.18 6.81 -21.27
N ALA A 142 -12.09 6.43 -20.61
CA ALA A 142 -12.13 5.44 -19.54
C ALA A 142 -12.45 6.07 -18.17
N GLY A 143 -12.12 7.35 -17.97
CA GLY A 143 -12.16 7.97 -16.65
C GLY A 143 -11.19 7.32 -15.66
N GLU A 144 -10.25 6.53 -16.17
CA GLU A 144 -9.29 5.75 -15.40
C GLU A 144 -7.96 6.47 -15.23
N MET A 145 -7.24 6.07 -14.19
CA MET A 145 -5.86 6.43 -13.88
C MET A 145 -5.14 5.16 -13.41
N HIS A 146 -3.84 5.02 -13.66
CA HIS A 146 -3.12 3.81 -13.22
C HIS A 146 -2.63 3.91 -11.78
N SER A 147 -2.24 5.11 -11.37
CA SER A 147 -1.74 5.37 -10.03
C SER A 147 -2.02 6.82 -9.62
N ALA A 148 -2.05 7.05 -8.31
CA ALA A 148 -1.68 8.35 -7.77
C ALA A 148 -0.83 8.23 -6.51
N THR A 149 0.11 9.15 -6.38
CA THR A 149 1.00 9.35 -5.23
C THR A 149 0.76 10.75 -4.68
N THR A 150 1.06 10.98 -3.41
CA THR A 150 0.97 12.30 -2.79
C THR A 150 2.33 12.76 -2.28
N ALA A 151 2.57 14.06 -2.35
CA ALA A 151 3.75 14.74 -1.83
C ALA A 151 3.52 16.26 -1.87
N ASP A 152 4.12 17.03 -0.96
CA ASP A 152 4.18 18.49 -1.06
C ASP A 152 5.35 18.90 -1.98
N LEU A 153 5.11 18.95 -3.28
CA LEU A 153 6.18 19.13 -4.27
C LEU A 153 6.63 20.59 -4.38
N ASP A 154 5.82 21.56 -3.98
CA ASP A 154 6.21 22.97 -4.01
C ASP A 154 6.45 23.60 -2.64
N GLY A 155 6.40 22.80 -1.57
CA GLY A 155 6.74 23.22 -0.21
C GLY A 155 5.73 24.19 0.38
N ASP A 156 4.46 24.11 -0.05
CA ASP A 156 3.39 25.01 0.43
C ASP A 156 2.67 24.49 1.69
N GLY A 157 3.06 23.30 2.15
CA GLY A 157 2.54 22.59 3.31
C GLY A 157 1.31 21.74 3.02
N PHE A 158 0.85 21.64 1.77
CA PHE A 158 -0.32 20.85 1.42
C PHE A 158 0.05 19.80 0.39
N ALA A 159 -0.29 18.54 0.66
CA ALA A 159 0.03 17.46 -0.26
C ALA A 159 -0.62 17.69 -1.64
N ASP A 160 0.20 17.57 -2.68
CA ASP A 160 -0.21 17.49 -4.07
C ASP A 160 -0.60 16.06 -4.45
N VAL A 161 -1.39 15.91 -5.51
CA VAL A 161 -1.72 14.59 -6.06
C VAL A 161 -1.06 14.42 -7.42
N ILE A 162 -0.15 13.45 -7.51
CA ILE A 162 0.58 13.09 -8.71
C ILE A 162 -0.08 11.87 -9.34
N ALA A 163 -0.53 11.98 -10.58
CA ALA A 163 -1.09 10.87 -11.33
C ALA A 163 -0.51 10.79 -12.74
N THR A 164 -0.65 9.64 -13.40
CA THR A 164 -0.09 9.42 -14.74
C THR A 164 -1.14 9.48 -15.83
N ALA A 165 -0.73 9.91 -17.02
CA ALA A 165 -1.54 9.85 -18.23
C ALA A 165 -0.70 9.43 -19.43
N THR A 166 -1.29 8.64 -20.33
CA THR A 166 -0.61 8.05 -21.48
C THR A 166 -1.09 8.67 -22.78
N LYS A 167 -0.18 9.29 -23.52
CA LYS A 167 -0.46 9.82 -24.87
C LYS A 167 0.17 8.97 -25.96
N GLU A 168 -0.43 9.02 -27.14
CA GLU A 168 0.16 8.52 -28.38
C GLU A 168 1.38 9.38 -28.76
N ARG A 169 2.46 8.73 -29.19
CA ARG A 169 3.64 9.41 -29.73
C ARG A 169 3.42 9.73 -31.21
N GLY A 170 3.94 10.87 -31.64
CA GLY A 170 4.04 11.20 -33.06
C GLY A 170 5.02 10.27 -33.79
N PRO A 171 4.92 10.12 -35.12
CA PRO A 171 5.73 9.17 -35.90
C PRO A 171 7.24 9.28 -35.65
N ALA A 172 7.77 10.51 -35.59
CA ALA A 172 9.19 10.75 -35.33
C ALA A 172 9.63 10.30 -33.94
N GLY A 173 8.77 10.41 -32.92
CA GLY A 173 9.08 9.93 -31.56
C GLY A 173 9.08 8.41 -31.51
N THR A 174 8.08 7.78 -32.13
CA THR A 174 7.97 6.33 -32.25
C THR A 174 9.17 5.72 -32.96
N GLU A 175 9.67 6.35 -34.02
CA GLU A 175 10.86 5.89 -34.74
C GLU A 175 12.13 5.96 -33.87
N ARG A 176 12.26 7.00 -33.02
CA ARG A 176 13.44 7.15 -32.15
C ARG A 176 13.50 6.11 -31.04
N VAL A 177 12.38 5.86 -30.35
CA VAL A 177 12.38 5.01 -29.14
C VAL A 177 11.69 3.65 -29.33
N HIS A 178 11.13 3.37 -30.51
CA HIS A 178 10.42 2.13 -30.86
C HIS A 178 9.22 1.80 -29.96
N ILE A 179 8.61 2.83 -29.37
CA ILE A 179 7.41 2.72 -28.54
C ILE A 179 6.37 3.72 -29.06
N THR A 180 5.10 3.33 -29.11
CA THR A 180 4.01 4.14 -29.71
C THR A 180 3.32 5.07 -28.72
N THR A 181 3.56 4.91 -27.43
CA THR A 181 2.94 5.70 -26.35
C THR A 181 3.98 6.29 -25.42
N GLN A 182 3.62 7.38 -24.74
CA GLN A 182 4.43 8.07 -23.75
C GLN A 182 3.57 8.32 -22.51
N THR A 183 3.96 7.76 -21.38
CA THR A 183 3.33 8.06 -20.09
C THR A 183 4.11 9.16 -19.39
N LEU A 184 3.40 10.18 -18.91
CA LEU A 184 3.97 11.30 -18.15
C LEU A 184 3.26 11.46 -16.80
N PRO A 185 3.97 11.93 -15.75
CA PRO A 185 3.35 12.35 -14.51
C PRO A 185 2.72 13.75 -14.64
N TYR A 186 1.65 13.96 -13.90
CA TYR A 186 0.89 15.20 -13.82
C TYR A 186 0.60 15.53 -12.37
N ILE A 187 0.81 16.80 -12.00
CA ILE A 187 0.60 17.32 -10.66
C ILE A 187 -0.75 18.04 -10.60
N THR A 188 -1.62 17.56 -9.70
CA THR A 188 -2.76 18.32 -9.20
C THR A 188 -2.34 19.01 -7.93
N TRP A 189 -2.07 20.31 -8.05
CA TRP A 189 -1.58 21.14 -6.96
C TRP A 189 -2.55 21.22 -5.78
N GLY A 190 -2.03 21.00 -4.57
CA GLY A 190 -2.66 21.17 -3.27
C GLY A 190 -2.82 22.63 -2.86
N GLY A 191 -3.34 22.82 -1.65
CA GLY A 191 -3.47 24.11 -0.99
C GLY A 191 -4.49 24.07 0.15
N PRO A 192 -4.78 25.21 0.81
CA PRO A 192 -5.67 25.28 1.98
C PRO A 192 -7.12 24.80 1.77
N GLU A 193 -7.53 24.66 0.52
CA GLU A 193 -8.86 24.16 0.12
C GLU A 193 -8.83 22.68 -0.31
N GLY A 194 -7.67 22.04 -0.20
CA GLY A 194 -7.34 20.75 -0.81
C GLY A 194 -6.90 20.85 -2.27
N PRO A 195 -6.76 19.70 -2.96
CA PRO A 195 -6.34 19.66 -4.37
C PRO A 195 -7.23 20.51 -5.29
N ARG A 196 -6.61 21.25 -6.22
CA ARG A 196 -7.30 22.14 -7.17
C ARG A 196 -8.11 21.37 -8.21
N ARG A 197 -9.33 21.00 -7.84
CA ARG A 197 -10.23 20.18 -8.65
C ARG A 197 -10.57 20.82 -10.00
N GLY A 198 -10.47 20.04 -11.08
CA GLY A 198 -10.92 20.39 -12.43
C GLY A 198 -10.08 21.44 -13.17
N ALA A 199 -9.10 22.05 -12.51
CA ALA A 199 -8.08 22.85 -13.17
C ALA A 199 -7.11 21.92 -13.93
N PRO A 200 -6.56 22.31 -15.09
CA PRO A 200 -5.60 21.48 -15.80
C PRO A 200 -4.41 21.12 -14.92
N ALA A 201 -4.09 19.82 -14.84
CA ALA A 201 -2.91 19.37 -14.12
C ALA A 201 -1.63 19.81 -14.81
N THR A 202 -0.59 20.05 -14.02
CA THR A 202 0.72 20.47 -14.52
C THR A 202 1.54 19.25 -14.93
N PRO A 203 1.97 19.11 -16.20
CA PRO A 203 2.84 18.01 -16.59
C PRO A 203 4.21 18.16 -15.93
N VAL A 204 4.72 17.10 -15.32
CA VAL A 204 6.10 17.06 -14.84
C VAL A 204 7.05 17.01 -16.03
N ARG A 205 8.08 17.85 -15.99
CA ARG A 205 9.11 17.91 -17.03
C ARG A 205 10.19 16.88 -16.71
N LEU A 206 10.20 15.79 -17.48
CA LEU A 206 11.27 14.80 -17.46
C LEU A 206 12.53 15.34 -18.15
N ALA A 207 13.66 14.66 -17.96
CA ALA A 207 14.97 15.09 -18.45
C ALA A 207 14.99 15.28 -19.98
N ASP A 208 14.45 14.31 -20.74
CA ASP A 208 14.36 14.35 -22.19
C ASP A 208 12.91 14.45 -22.69
N ALA A 209 12.70 15.14 -23.82
CA ALA A 209 11.38 15.31 -24.42
C ALA A 209 10.72 13.98 -24.84
N ASP A 210 11.54 12.95 -25.09
CA ASP A 210 11.09 11.61 -25.42
C ASP A 210 10.93 10.68 -24.22
N ASP A 211 11.30 11.11 -23.01
CA ASP A 211 11.19 10.27 -21.83
C ASP A 211 9.74 9.92 -21.53
N GLY A 212 9.53 8.68 -21.08
CA GLY A 212 8.25 8.24 -20.54
C GLY A 212 8.49 7.41 -19.29
N LEU A 213 7.43 7.18 -18.55
CA LEU A 213 7.44 6.28 -17.40
C LEU A 213 6.93 4.90 -17.77
N GLU A 214 7.39 3.91 -17.03
CA GLU A 214 6.88 2.55 -17.12
C GLU A 214 5.58 2.43 -16.31
N ILE A 215 4.48 2.11 -16.98
CA ILE A 215 3.16 1.90 -16.37
C ILE A 215 2.85 0.41 -16.22
N PRO A 216 2.00 0.01 -15.26
CA PRO A 216 1.13 0.83 -14.38
C PRO A 216 1.75 1.26 -13.05
N ARG A 217 3.07 1.41 -12.95
CA ARG A 217 3.74 1.63 -11.66
C ARG A 217 3.50 3.02 -11.08
N PRO A 218 3.25 3.13 -9.75
CA PRO A 218 3.24 4.42 -9.07
C PRO A 218 4.61 5.09 -9.13
N LEU A 219 4.60 6.41 -8.99
CA LEU A 219 5.82 7.14 -8.64
C LEU A 219 6.06 6.98 -7.13
N THR A 220 7.31 7.03 -6.73
CA THR A 220 7.71 6.91 -5.32
C THR A 220 8.14 8.27 -4.83
N ALA A 221 7.48 8.79 -3.80
CA ALA A 221 7.90 10.02 -3.12
C ALA A 221 8.99 9.71 -2.08
N GLY A 222 9.88 10.66 -1.84
CA GLY A 222 10.93 10.59 -0.83
C GLY A 222 11.57 11.97 -0.63
N ASP A 223 12.50 12.10 0.29
CA ASP A 223 13.47 13.21 0.34
C ASP A 223 14.84 12.56 0.15
N PHE A 224 15.26 12.37 -1.10
CA PHE A 224 16.40 11.52 -1.43
C PHE A 224 17.75 12.23 -1.21
N ASN A 225 17.73 13.53 -0.84
CA ASN A 225 18.90 14.31 -0.48
C ASN A 225 18.85 14.93 0.93
N GLY A 226 17.77 14.75 1.69
CA GLY A 226 17.62 15.27 3.04
C GLY A 226 17.60 16.80 3.08
N ASP A 227 17.03 17.45 2.06
CA ASP A 227 16.97 18.91 2.01
C ASP A 227 15.62 19.49 2.50
N GLY A 228 14.70 18.61 2.92
CA GLY A 228 13.37 18.95 3.39
C GLY A 228 12.36 19.22 2.27
N HIS A 229 12.72 18.99 1.01
CA HIS A 229 11.80 19.04 -0.13
C HIS A 229 11.42 17.64 -0.60
N HIS A 230 10.16 17.48 -1.01
CA HIS A 230 9.72 16.18 -1.51
C HIS A 230 10.18 16.00 -2.96
N ASP A 231 10.82 14.86 -3.18
CA ASP A 231 11.31 14.37 -4.45
C ASP A 231 10.37 13.31 -5.04
N LEU A 232 10.59 12.97 -6.31
CA LEU A 232 9.94 11.84 -6.97
C LEU A 232 10.96 10.92 -7.64
N ALA A 233 10.83 9.61 -7.41
CA ALA A 233 11.52 8.58 -8.17
C ALA A 233 10.53 7.85 -9.10
N ALA A 234 10.94 7.60 -10.35
CA ALA A 234 10.08 6.95 -11.34
C ALA A 234 10.87 6.09 -12.33
N VAL A 235 10.44 4.84 -12.52
CA VAL A 235 11.02 3.93 -13.50
C VAL A 235 10.74 4.47 -14.91
N ARG A 236 11.80 4.56 -15.72
CA ARG A 236 11.67 5.00 -17.11
C ARG A 236 11.02 3.91 -17.94
N GLN A 237 10.40 4.28 -19.05
CA GLN A 237 9.67 3.38 -19.96
C GLN A 237 10.53 2.22 -20.50
N SER A 238 11.86 2.31 -20.42
CA SER A 238 12.79 1.24 -20.78
C SER A 238 12.77 0.07 -19.78
N GLY A 239 12.36 0.32 -18.53
CA GLY A 239 12.49 -0.56 -17.38
C GLY A 239 13.92 -0.81 -16.89
N LYS A 240 14.94 -0.14 -17.47
CA LYS A 240 16.36 -0.42 -17.22
C LYS A 240 17.07 0.64 -16.38
N ASP A 241 16.38 1.71 -16.10
CA ASP A 241 16.84 2.86 -15.36
C ASP A 241 15.64 3.64 -14.81
N PHE A 242 15.90 4.54 -13.89
CA PHE A 242 14.88 5.38 -13.28
C PHE A 242 15.38 6.81 -13.13
N HIS A 243 14.43 7.73 -13.10
CA HIS A 243 14.69 9.13 -12.77
C HIS A 243 14.49 9.36 -11.29
N VAL A 244 15.34 10.20 -10.70
CA VAL A 244 15.05 10.92 -9.46
C VAL A 244 14.90 12.40 -9.81
N MET A 245 13.76 12.97 -9.50
CA MET A 245 13.38 14.35 -9.73
C MET A 245 13.40 15.05 -8.37
N TYR A 246 14.49 15.76 -8.09
CA TYR A 246 14.74 16.44 -6.82
C TYR A 246 13.95 17.74 -6.74
N GLY A 247 13.20 17.90 -5.65
CA GLY A 247 12.41 19.08 -5.32
C GLY A 247 13.28 20.29 -4.97
N PRO A 248 12.64 21.46 -4.72
CA PRO A 248 11.22 21.70 -4.92
C PRO A 248 10.86 21.80 -6.41
N PHE A 249 9.58 21.60 -6.73
CA PHE A 249 9.03 21.70 -8.07
C PHE A 249 8.43 23.09 -8.30
N GLY A 250 8.73 23.68 -9.44
CA GLY A 250 8.01 24.86 -9.92
C GLY A 250 6.59 24.50 -10.35
N ARG A 251 5.66 25.46 -10.25
CA ARG A 251 4.28 25.33 -10.78
C ARG A 251 4.22 25.16 -12.32
N ASP A 252 5.36 25.19 -13.01
CA ASP A 252 5.53 24.82 -14.42
C ASP A 252 5.97 23.35 -14.64
N GLY A 253 6.02 22.57 -13.55
CA GLY A 253 6.32 21.14 -13.52
C GLY A 253 7.81 20.79 -13.53
N ARG A 254 8.69 21.77 -13.35
CA ARG A 254 10.15 21.56 -13.33
C ARG A 254 10.64 21.25 -11.92
N ALA A 255 11.27 20.09 -11.75
CA ALA A 255 12.07 19.77 -10.57
C ALA A 255 13.33 20.65 -10.49
N ALA A 256 13.87 20.89 -9.30
CA ALA A 256 15.11 21.66 -9.13
C ALA A 256 16.29 20.98 -9.84
N ARG A 257 16.35 19.65 -9.76
CA ARG A 257 17.31 18.81 -10.48
C ARG A 257 16.65 17.50 -10.89
N THR A 258 17.12 16.88 -11.96
CA THR A 258 16.71 15.51 -12.34
C THR A 258 17.95 14.70 -12.67
N GLU A 259 18.04 13.50 -12.13
CA GLU A 259 19.14 12.57 -12.37
C GLU A 259 18.63 11.20 -12.79
N THR A 260 19.36 10.57 -13.70
CA THR A 260 19.09 9.21 -14.15
C THR A 260 20.01 8.24 -13.43
N TYR A 261 19.42 7.23 -12.80
CA TYR A 261 20.13 6.15 -12.15
C TYR A 261 20.02 4.87 -12.98
N ALA A 262 21.17 4.26 -13.25
CA ALA A 262 21.21 2.94 -13.88
C ALA A 262 20.64 1.88 -12.91
N ASN A 263 20.07 0.80 -13.45
CA ASN A 263 19.62 -0.33 -12.63
C ASN A 263 20.79 -0.92 -11.81
N PRO A 264 20.76 -0.83 -10.46
CA PRO A 264 21.81 -1.37 -9.60
C PRO A 264 21.88 -2.91 -9.62
N LEU A 265 20.85 -3.58 -10.17
CA LEU A 265 20.80 -5.04 -10.36
C LEU A 265 21.48 -5.49 -11.66
N GLY A 266 22.02 -4.54 -12.43
CA GLY A 266 22.81 -4.79 -13.63
C GLY A 266 22.07 -4.54 -14.95
N PRO A 267 22.80 -4.56 -16.07
CA PRO A 267 22.31 -4.06 -17.36
C PRO A 267 21.25 -4.93 -18.04
N SER A 268 21.11 -6.19 -17.61
CA SER A 268 20.11 -7.13 -18.12
C SER A 268 18.81 -7.13 -17.34
N GLY A 269 18.80 -6.59 -16.11
CA GLY A 269 17.63 -6.57 -15.24
C GLY A 269 16.61 -5.53 -15.67
N GLN A 270 15.34 -5.81 -15.39
CA GLN A 270 14.25 -4.84 -15.46
C GLN A 270 13.82 -4.46 -14.04
N ILE A 271 13.41 -3.22 -13.86
CA ILE A 271 12.94 -2.68 -12.58
C ILE A 271 11.43 -2.85 -12.53
N ALA A 272 10.95 -3.60 -11.54
CA ALA A 272 9.53 -3.74 -11.28
C ALA A 272 8.99 -2.64 -10.37
N GLU A 273 9.60 -2.36 -9.24
CA GLU A 273 9.04 -1.38 -8.30
C GLU A 273 10.17 -0.64 -7.60
N LEU A 274 9.85 0.57 -7.16
CA LEU A 274 10.71 1.41 -6.34
C LEU A 274 10.00 1.59 -5.00
N TYR A 275 10.67 1.26 -3.91
CA TYR A 275 10.13 1.44 -2.56
C TYR A 275 11.01 2.45 -1.84
N ALA A 276 10.41 3.49 -1.27
CA ALA A 276 11.10 4.45 -0.42
C ALA A 276 10.61 4.31 1.02
N ASP A 277 11.47 4.77 1.91
CA ASP A 277 11.18 5.04 3.30
C ASP A 277 10.25 6.26 3.45
N ALA A 278 9.65 6.41 4.63
CA ALA A 278 8.81 7.57 4.94
C ALA A 278 9.63 8.87 4.94
N ILE A 279 9.03 9.96 4.44
CA ILE A 279 9.59 11.31 4.54
C ILE A 279 9.36 11.79 5.97
N ASP A 280 10.45 11.94 6.73
CA ASP A 280 10.40 12.25 8.15
C ASP A 280 11.52 13.23 8.52
N GLY A 281 11.16 14.52 8.48
CA GLY A 281 12.09 15.62 8.69
C GLY A 281 13.16 15.70 7.60
N ASP A 282 14.35 16.14 7.99
CA ASP A 282 15.46 16.43 7.04
C ASP A 282 16.37 15.21 6.79
N ARG A 283 15.89 13.98 7.08
CA ARG A 283 16.71 12.76 6.90
C ARG A 283 16.56 12.26 5.46
N PRO A 284 17.68 12.03 4.75
CA PRO A 284 17.62 11.40 3.42
C PRO A 284 16.93 10.03 3.47
N THR A 285 15.92 9.84 2.62
CA THR A 285 15.14 8.61 2.50
C THR A 285 15.84 7.62 1.58
N ASP A 286 16.15 6.41 2.06
CA ASP A 286 16.75 5.37 1.20
C ASP A 286 15.74 4.81 0.18
N LEU A 287 16.23 4.18 -0.88
CA LEU A 287 15.40 3.61 -1.94
C LEU A 287 15.75 2.15 -2.23
N VAL A 288 14.77 1.24 -2.21
CA VAL A 288 14.91 -0.12 -2.74
C VAL A 288 14.47 -0.17 -4.19
N VAL A 289 15.36 -0.66 -5.05
CA VAL A 289 15.06 -1.03 -6.44
C VAL A 289 14.77 -2.53 -6.50
N HIS A 290 13.58 -2.90 -6.95
CA HIS A 290 13.12 -4.29 -7.01
C HIS A 290 13.06 -4.81 -8.46
N ALA A 291 13.58 -6.00 -8.72
CA ALA A 291 13.60 -6.59 -10.06
C ALA A 291 12.23 -7.07 -10.54
N GLN A 292 12.02 -7.05 -11.85
CA GLN A 292 10.92 -7.72 -12.52
C GLN A 292 11.28 -9.15 -12.90
N GLY A 293 10.33 -10.08 -12.70
CA GLY A 293 10.44 -11.45 -13.21
C GLY A 293 9.10 -12.19 -13.21
N ASP A 294 9.18 -13.48 -13.56
CA ASP A 294 8.03 -14.32 -13.89
C ASP A 294 7.66 -15.21 -12.69
N ASP A 295 6.88 -14.66 -11.74
CA ASP A 295 6.30 -15.33 -10.57
C ASP A 295 7.26 -15.88 -9.48
N ASP A 296 8.56 -15.68 -9.65
CA ASP A 296 9.59 -16.06 -8.65
C ASP A 296 9.76 -15.02 -7.54
N GLN A 297 10.50 -15.40 -6.47
CA GLN A 297 11.04 -14.42 -5.54
C GLN A 297 12.18 -13.65 -6.22
N MET A 298 12.01 -12.33 -6.35
CA MET A 298 12.89 -11.47 -7.11
C MET A 298 13.96 -10.83 -6.24
N GLU A 299 15.09 -10.51 -6.87
CA GLU A 299 16.18 -9.79 -6.22
C GLU A 299 15.87 -8.29 -6.08
N SER A 300 16.49 -7.66 -5.07
CA SER A 300 16.34 -6.23 -4.81
C SER A 300 17.69 -5.63 -4.40
N ALA A 301 17.85 -4.32 -4.59
CA ALA A 301 19.01 -3.58 -4.15
C ALA A 301 18.60 -2.33 -3.36
N LEU A 302 19.20 -2.13 -2.20
CA LEU A 302 19.05 -0.93 -1.39
C LEU A 302 20.07 0.13 -1.80
N LEU A 303 19.60 1.28 -2.25
CA LEU A 303 20.37 2.50 -2.48
C LEU A 303 20.27 3.40 -1.25
N THR A 304 21.40 3.69 -0.64
CA THR A 304 21.46 4.63 0.49
C THR A 304 21.43 6.07 -0.02
N ALA A 305 20.63 6.91 0.62
CA ALA A 305 20.54 8.33 0.37
C ALA A 305 21.53 9.16 1.21
N GLY A 306 21.87 10.33 0.72
CA GLY A 306 22.75 11.30 1.37
C GLY A 306 22.60 12.69 0.76
N PRO A 307 23.34 13.70 1.25
CA PRO A 307 23.16 15.10 0.83
C PRO A 307 23.34 15.37 -0.67
N ASP A 308 24.06 14.49 -1.38
CA ASP A 308 24.26 14.59 -2.83
C ASP A 308 23.17 13.86 -3.64
N GLY A 309 22.29 13.11 -2.98
CA GLY A 309 21.26 12.24 -3.56
C GLY A 309 21.46 10.76 -3.23
N LEU A 310 20.81 9.88 -4.00
CA LEU A 310 20.99 8.42 -3.89
C LEU A 310 22.40 7.99 -4.30
N ALA A 311 22.91 6.95 -3.65
CA ALA A 311 24.10 6.23 -4.10
C ALA A 311 23.88 5.57 -5.48
N THR A 312 24.92 5.53 -6.30
CA THR A 312 24.88 4.89 -7.63
C THR A 312 25.09 3.38 -7.61
N THR A 313 25.45 2.82 -6.44
CA THR A 313 25.61 1.39 -6.21
C THR A 313 24.79 0.97 -5.01
N GLY A 314 24.08 -0.16 -5.12
CA GLY A 314 23.23 -0.68 -4.05
C GLY A 314 23.81 -1.86 -3.30
N ARG A 315 23.34 -2.04 -2.07
CA ARG A 315 23.50 -3.28 -1.31
C ARG A 315 22.47 -4.29 -1.82
N THR A 316 22.94 -5.41 -2.36
CA THR A 316 22.06 -6.52 -2.74
C THR A 316 21.34 -7.07 -1.50
N LEU A 317 20.02 -7.19 -1.60
CA LEU A 317 19.16 -7.81 -0.61
C LEU A 317 18.86 -9.26 -1.03
N ARG A 318 18.31 -10.05 -0.12
CA ARG A 318 17.83 -11.41 -0.43
C ARG A 318 16.71 -11.35 -1.46
N LYS A 319 16.46 -12.47 -2.13
CA LYS A 319 15.25 -12.66 -2.92
C LYS A 319 14.01 -12.59 -2.03
N GLY A 320 13.02 -11.81 -2.43
CA GLY A 320 11.76 -11.64 -1.72
C GLY A 320 10.93 -10.52 -2.34
N ASN A 321 9.60 -10.66 -2.30
CA ASN A 321 8.69 -9.77 -3.03
C ASN A 321 7.89 -8.81 -2.13
N ALA A 322 7.95 -8.97 -0.81
CA ALA A 322 7.38 -7.99 0.11
C ALA A 322 8.50 -7.23 0.83
N ILE A 323 8.43 -5.90 0.79
CA ILE A 323 9.46 -4.98 1.26
C ILE A 323 8.80 -3.93 2.16
N ALA A 324 9.43 -3.61 3.30
CA ALA A 324 9.03 -2.49 4.16
C ALA A 324 10.26 -1.81 4.76
N PHE A 325 10.16 -0.51 4.99
CA PHE A 325 11.08 0.26 5.80
C PHE A 325 10.51 0.47 7.20
N GLY A 326 11.39 0.61 8.19
CA GLY A 326 11.03 0.89 9.59
C GLY A 326 12.27 0.84 10.49
N ASP A 327 12.23 1.44 11.67
CA ASP A 327 13.24 1.26 12.71
C ASP A 327 12.92 -0.01 13.51
N PHE A 328 13.32 -1.17 13.00
CA PHE A 328 12.98 -2.45 13.61
C PHE A 328 13.96 -2.86 14.72
N ASP A 329 15.15 -2.26 14.80
CA ASP A 329 16.14 -2.53 15.85
C ASP A 329 16.22 -1.45 16.93
N GLY A 330 15.41 -0.39 16.82
CA GLY A 330 15.26 0.68 17.82
C GLY A 330 16.47 1.60 17.89
N ASP A 331 17.19 1.76 16.77
CA ASP A 331 18.43 2.54 16.69
C ASP A 331 18.27 3.92 16.03
N GLU A 332 17.01 4.32 15.82
CA GLU A 332 16.53 5.54 15.16
C GLU A 332 16.95 5.65 13.68
N LYS A 333 17.37 4.55 13.08
CA LYS A 333 17.66 4.49 11.65
C LYS A 333 16.73 3.50 10.98
N ARG A 334 16.26 3.88 9.81
CA ARG A 334 15.34 3.04 9.05
C ARG A 334 16.08 1.90 8.40
N ASP A 335 15.64 0.71 8.76
CA ASP A 335 16.04 -0.58 8.27
C ASP A 335 15.17 -1.01 7.09
N VAL A 336 15.53 -2.13 6.46
CA VAL A 336 14.73 -2.74 5.38
C VAL A 336 14.38 -4.18 5.72
N ALA A 337 13.09 -4.49 5.76
CA ALA A 337 12.58 -5.86 5.84
C ALA A 337 12.26 -6.40 4.44
N VAL A 338 12.68 -7.63 4.15
CA VAL A 338 12.36 -8.35 2.90
C VAL A 338 11.80 -9.73 3.23
N ALA A 339 10.59 -10.04 2.73
CA ALA A 339 9.87 -11.28 3.03
C ALA A 339 9.53 -12.13 1.79
N ASP A 340 9.36 -13.43 2.05
CA ASP A 340 8.75 -14.36 1.08
C ASP A 340 7.23 -14.22 1.06
N THR A 341 6.70 -13.86 -0.11
CA THR A 341 5.25 -13.80 -0.37
C THR A 341 4.66 -15.18 -0.67
N GLY A 342 5.49 -16.18 -0.94
CA GLY A 342 5.05 -17.49 -1.37
C GLY A 342 4.72 -17.59 -2.86
N SER A 343 4.94 -16.53 -3.65
CA SER A 343 4.88 -16.64 -5.11
C SER A 343 5.99 -17.56 -5.61
N ARG A 344 5.61 -18.48 -6.50
CA ARG A 344 6.49 -19.44 -7.14
C ARG A 344 6.08 -19.46 -8.60
N ASN A 345 7.04 -19.61 -9.50
CA ASN A 345 6.72 -20.00 -10.86
C ASN A 345 5.96 -21.33 -10.90
N ASP A 346 5.20 -21.52 -11.96
CA ASP A 346 4.34 -22.69 -12.16
C ASP A 346 4.99 -23.73 -13.09
N GLU A 347 6.24 -23.50 -13.51
CA GLU A 347 7.00 -24.43 -14.32
C GLU A 347 7.51 -25.63 -13.50
N PRO A 348 7.44 -26.86 -14.07
CA PRO A 348 7.90 -28.05 -13.38
C PRO A 348 9.35 -27.97 -12.90
N GLY A 349 9.56 -28.15 -11.60
CA GLY A 349 10.88 -28.18 -10.96
C GLY A 349 11.31 -26.89 -10.28
N TYR A 350 10.47 -25.86 -10.31
CA TYR A 350 10.77 -24.57 -9.69
C TYR A 350 9.74 -24.13 -8.64
N GLU A 351 8.84 -25.03 -8.23
CA GLU A 351 7.73 -24.77 -7.31
C GLU A 351 8.17 -24.52 -5.85
N THR A 352 9.48 -24.52 -5.59
CA THR A 352 10.07 -24.39 -4.26
C THR A 352 11.20 -23.38 -4.24
N GLU A 353 11.30 -22.64 -3.13
CA GLU A 353 12.41 -21.75 -2.87
C GLU A 353 13.40 -22.38 -1.87
N PRO A 354 14.69 -21.98 -1.91
CA PRO A 354 15.67 -22.33 -0.89
C PRO A 354 15.18 -22.02 0.53
N ALA A 355 15.67 -22.74 1.53
CA ALA A 355 15.22 -22.63 2.92
C ALA A 355 15.47 -21.25 3.56
N ASP A 356 16.45 -20.49 3.06
CA ASP A 356 16.74 -19.13 3.49
C ASP A 356 15.85 -18.07 2.82
N VAL A 357 15.02 -18.47 1.84
CA VAL A 357 14.00 -17.63 1.20
C VAL A 357 12.62 -18.06 1.67
N SER A 358 12.29 -19.34 1.49
CA SER A 358 10.95 -19.89 1.75
C SER A 358 10.48 -19.65 3.20
N GLN A 359 9.29 -19.06 3.33
CA GLN A 359 8.65 -18.74 4.62
C GLN A 359 9.59 -18.01 5.58
N SER A 360 10.29 -16.99 5.09
CA SER A 360 11.21 -16.20 5.92
C SER A 360 11.11 -14.71 5.66
N VAL A 361 11.51 -13.93 6.66
CA VAL A 361 11.80 -12.50 6.57
C VAL A 361 13.28 -12.27 6.90
N SER A 362 13.90 -11.29 6.25
CA SER A 362 15.21 -10.77 6.63
C SER A 362 15.14 -9.27 6.83
N VAL A 363 15.65 -8.78 7.96
CA VAL A 363 15.77 -7.34 8.25
C VAL A 363 17.23 -6.91 8.11
N TYR A 364 17.45 -5.88 7.32
CA TYR A 364 18.75 -5.30 7.00
C TYR A 364 18.92 -4.02 7.77
N THR A 365 19.63 -4.07 8.90
CA THR A 365 19.81 -2.93 9.79
C THR A 365 20.70 -1.84 9.16
N LYS A 366 20.34 -0.57 9.32
CA LYS A 366 21.17 0.57 8.91
C LYS A 366 22.17 0.92 10.02
N ARG A 367 23.47 0.78 9.75
CA ARG A 367 24.55 1.10 10.70
C ARG A 367 25.57 2.05 10.07
N ALA A 368 26.41 2.66 10.92
CA ALA A 368 27.47 3.58 10.49
C ALA A 368 28.39 2.95 9.43
N ALA A 369 28.94 3.81 8.55
CA ALA A 369 29.78 3.42 7.43
C ALA A 369 30.93 2.48 7.85
N GLY A 370 31.06 1.35 7.18
CA GLY A 370 32.14 0.37 7.38
C GLY A 370 31.74 -0.97 8.01
N SER A 371 30.46 -1.14 8.40
CA SER A 371 29.92 -2.43 8.85
C SER A 371 28.65 -2.79 8.07
N THR A 372 28.64 -3.95 7.42
CA THR A 372 27.44 -4.58 6.85
C THR A 372 27.12 -5.83 7.68
N PRO A 373 26.39 -5.70 8.81
CA PRO A 373 26.02 -6.86 9.59
C PRO A 373 25.19 -7.83 8.73
N PRO A 374 25.26 -9.14 9.03
CA PRO A 374 24.36 -10.09 8.41
C PRO A 374 22.91 -9.66 8.74
N PRO A 375 21.97 -9.85 7.81
CA PRO A 375 20.58 -9.52 8.09
C PRO A 375 20.05 -10.39 9.23
N ILE A 376 19.15 -9.80 10.00
CA ILE A 376 18.38 -10.49 11.01
C ILE A 376 17.40 -11.43 10.31
N LYS A 377 17.52 -12.75 10.50
CA LYS A 377 16.65 -13.73 9.83
C LYS A 377 15.54 -14.20 10.75
N ILE A 378 14.29 -14.08 10.31
CA ILE A 378 13.10 -14.55 11.01
C ILE A 378 12.48 -15.70 10.19
N PRO A 379 12.73 -16.97 10.57
CA PRO A 379 12.19 -18.13 9.86
C PRO A 379 10.70 -18.37 10.19
N ALA A 380 10.06 -19.23 9.40
CA ALA A 380 8.66 -19.64 9.56
C ALA A 380 7.65 -18.47 9.53
N LEU A 381 8.00 -17.41 8.82
CA LEU A 381 7.23 -16.18 8.70
C LEU A 381 7.31 -15.70 7.25
N GLY A 382 6.21 -15.82 6.51
CA GLY A 382 6.12 -15.31 5.14
C GLY A 382 4.75 -14.68 4.94
N GLY A 383 4.70 -13.60 4.17
CA GLY A 383 3.51 -12.79 4.02
C GLY A 383 3.51 -11.97 2.74
N ASP A 384 2.30 -11.69 2.26
CA ASP A 384 2.10 -11.01 0.98
C ASP A 384 2.42 -9.51 1.07
N VAL A 385 2.30 -8.94 2.27
CA VAL A 385 2.45 -7.51 2.58
C VAL A 385 3.21 -7.37 3.89
N LEU A 386 4.14 -6.41 3.92
CA LEU A 386 4.84 -5.95 5.12
C LEU A 386 4.49 -4.48 5.38
N ALA A 387 4.51 -4.07 6.65
CA ALA A 387 4.55 -2.66 7.05
C ALA A 387 5.35 -2.52 8.35
N ALA A 388 5.77 -1.29 8.64
CA ALA A 388 6.22 -0.87 9.97
C ALA A 388 5.06 -0.20 10.71
N ALA A 389 5.00 -0.38 12.02
CA ALA A 389 4.04 0.34 12.87
C ALA A 389 4.59 0.41 14.31
N ASP A 390 4.77 1.60 14.87
CA ASP A 390 5.04 1.79 16.30
C ASP A 390 3.70 1.81 17.06
N THR A 391 3.14 0.64 17.36
CA THR A 391 1.78 0.56 17.94
C THR A 391 1.74 0.88 19.43
N ASP A 392 2.90 0.94 20.11
CA ASP A 392 2.98 1.24 21.54
C ASP A 392 3.63 2.60 21.86
N GLY A 393 4.21 3.27 20.88
CA GLY A 393 4.77 4.62 20.95
C GLY A 393 6.14 4.67 21.60
N ASP A 394 6.92 3.57 21.53
CA ASP A 394 8.25 3.50 22.12
C ASP A 394 9.38 3.97 21.18
N GLY A 395 9.04 4.27 19.93
CA GLY A 395 9.96 4.69 18.87
C GLY A 395 10.54 3.54 18.04
N THR A 396 10.31 2.29 18.42
CA THR A 396 10.70 1.10 17.68
C THR A 396 9.51 0.57 16.90
N ASP A 397 9.68 0.38 15.60
CA ASP A 397 8.61 -0.13 14.76
C ASP A 397 8.41 -1.64 14.98
N GLU A 398 7.17 -2.07 15.18
CA GLU A 398 6.80 -3.45 14.94
C GLU A 398 6.85 -3.78 13.45
N LEU A 399 7.41 -4.94 13.11
CA LEU A 399 7.25 -5.52 11.80
C LEU A 399 5.86 -6.17 11.69
N ALA A 400 4.97 -5.56 10.90
CA ALA A 400 3.67 -6.11 10.54
C ALA A 400 3.77 -7.03 9.32
N VAL A 401 3.32 -8.29 9.45
CA VAL A 401 3.38 -9.31 8.39
C VAL A 401 2.01 -9.89 8.13
N SER A 402 1.46 -9.69 6.93
CA SER A 402 0.19 -10.31 6.52
C SER A 402 0.36 -11.82 6.35
N LEU A 403 -0.38 -12.63 7.10
CA LEU A 403 -0.30 -14.08 7.02
C LEU A 403 -1.07 -14.63 5.81
N ARG A 404 -0.49 -15.63 5.13
CA ARG A 404 -1.14 -16.37 4.03
C ARG A 404 -2.45 -17.07 4.45
N THR A 405 -2.57 -17.40 5.73
CA THR A 405 -3.75 -18.06 6.31
C THR A 405 -4.84 -17.07 6.74
N GLY A 406 -4.57 -15.77 6.65
CA GLY A 406 -5.41 -14.67 7.12
C GLY A 406 -4.97 -14.12 8.48
N GLY A 407 -5.14 -12.81 8.64
CA GLY A 407 -4.64 -12.04 9.80
C GLY A 407 -3.24 -11.47 9.57
N THR A 408 -2.78 -10.69 10.55
CA THR A 408 -1.48 -10.01 10.52
C THR A 408 -0.72 -10.31 11.80
N GLU A 409 0.56 -10.64 11.73
CA GLU A 409 1.44 -10.67 12.90
C GLU A 409 2.16 -9.34 13.06
N LEU A 410 2.16 -8.79 14.28
CA LEU A 410 3.02 -7.69 14.71
C LEU A 410 4.17 -8.28 15.53
N LEU A 411 5.40 -7.90 15.19
CA LEU A 411 6.62 -8.47 15.74
C LEU A 411 7.57 -7.37 16.18
N THR A 412 7.86 -7.32 17.47
CA THR A 412 8.94 -6.49 18.03
C THR A 412 10.22 -7.31 18.01
N ILE A 413 11.26 -6.83 17.34
CA ILE A 413 12.57 -7.47 17.30
C ILE A 413 13.38 -7.02 18.52
N ARG A 414 14.18 -7.92 19.11
CA ARG A 414 15.04 -7.55 20.26
C ARG A 414 16.27 -6.77 19.79
N PRO A 415 16.49 -5.53 20.26
CA PRO A 415 17.69 -4.74 19.91
C PRO A 415 19.00 -5.35 20.44
N ASP A 416 18.94 -5.97 21.63
CA ASP A 416 20.08 -6.57 22.34
C ASP A 416 20.41 -8.00 21.86
N ALA A 417 19.48 -8.62 21.14
CA ALA A 417 19.65 -9.91 20.49
C ALA A 417 18.99 -9.91 19.09
N PRO A 418 19.56 -9.18 18.10
CA PRO A 418 19.01 -9.09 16.75
C PRO A 418 18.77 -10.48 16.14
N GLY A 419 17.50 -10.85 15.91
CA GLY A 419 17.07 -12.20 15.49
C GLY A 419 16.16 -12.90 16.47
N GLU A 420 16.08 -12.43 17.70
CA GLU A 420 15.06 -12.83 18.65
C GLU A 420 13.82 -11.94 18.52
N ILE A 421 12.65 -12.55 18.62
CA ILE A 421 11.37 -11.86 18.68
C ILE A 421 11.05 -11.59 20.15
N ALA A 422 10.97 -10.31 20.53
CA ALA A 422 10.64 -9.88 21.88
C ALA A 422 9.16 -10.13 22.17
N HIS A 423 8.32 -9.69 21.24
CA HIS A 423 6.88 -9.75 21.33
C HIS A 423 6.29 -10.17 19.98
N ARG A 424 5.25 -10.99 20.04
CA ARG A 424 4.47 -11.43 18.88
C ARG A 424 2.99 -11.27 19.21
N ARG A 425 2.28 -10.56 18.35
CA ARG A 425 0.82 -10.41 18.45
C ARG A 425 0.18 -10.74 17.11
N THR A 426 -0.89 -11.52 17.13
CA THR A 426 -1.64 -11.82 15.91
C THR A 426 -2.96 -11.06 15.91
N LEU A 427 -3.15 -10.21 14.92
CA LEU A 427 -4.42 -9.57 14.58
C LEU A 427 -5.24 -10.54 13.72
N ASP A 428 -5.84 -11.55 14.35
CA ASP A 428 -6.69 -12.52 13.65
C ASP A 428 -8.05 -11.90 13.35
N ARG A 429 -8.24 -11.49 12.08
CA ARG A 429 -9.49 -10.96 11.57
C ARG A 429 -10.00 -11.82 10.42
N THR A 430 -11.25 -12.23 10.55
CA THR A 430 -11.98 -12.91 9.47
C THR A 430 -13.39 -12.32 9.35
N VAL A 431 -13.87 -12.17 8.12
CA VAL A 431 -15.26 -11.78 7.90
C VAL A 431 -16.21 -12.96 8.14
N PRO A 432 -17.47 -12.71 8.55
CA PRO A 432 -18.46 -13.75 8.76
C PRO A 432 -18.76 -14.54 7.47
N ALA A 433 -19.43 -15.69 7.64
CA ALA A 433 -19.84 -16.54 6.51
C ALA A 433 -20.80 -15.88 5.52
N ARG A 434 -21.41 -14.76 5.94
CA ARG A 434 -22.25 -13.90 5.12
C ARG A 434 -21.91 -12.43 5.37
N VAL A 435 -21.74 -11.69 4.29
CA VAL A 435 -21.60 -10.22 4.28
C VAL A 435 -22.60 -9.70 3.24
N ASP A 436 -23.43 -8.73 3.62
CA ASP A 436 -24.48 -8.15 2.76
C ASP A 436 -25.33 -9.21 2.05
N ASP A 437 -25.81 -10.20 2.82
CA ASP A 437 -26.59 -11.37 2.37
C ASP A 437 -25.90 -12.32 1.38
N ARG A 438 -24.64 -12.07 1.02
CA ARG A 438 -23.84 -12.93 0.15
C ARG A 438 -23.04 -13.94 0.97
N LYS A 439 -23.04 -15.20 0.55
CA LYS A 439 -22.21 -16.24 1.17
C LYS A 439 -20.75 -16.02 0.79
N VAL A 440 -19.87 -15.94 1.80
CA VAL A 440 -18.41 -15.83 1.61
C VAL A 440 -17.77 -17.20 1.87
N PRO A 441 -17.12 -17.84 0.88
CA PRO A 441 -16.33 -19.06 1.07
C PRO A 441 -15.21 -18.88 2.10
N LYS A 442 -14.87 -19.92 2.88
CA LYS A 442 -13.83 -19.82 3.94
C LYS A 442 -12.50 -19.23 3.43
N LYS A 443 -12.07 -19.65 2.24
CA LYS A 443 -10.83 -19.17 1.59
C LYS A 443 -10.81 -17.69 1.19
N GLN A 444 -11.96 -17.01 1.24
CA GLN A 444 -12.12 -15.60 0.90
C GLN A 444 -12.46 -14.75 2.13
N ARG A 445 -12.37 -15.30 3.34
CA ARG A 445 -12.73 -14.57 4.57
C ARG A 445 -11.55 -13.88 5.24
N ALA A 446 -10.33 -14.18 4.80
CA ALA A 446 -9.12 -13.62 5.34
C ALA A 446 -9.09 -12.11 5.14
N VAL A 447 -8.88 -11.38 6.23
CA VAL A 447 -8.54 -9.96 6.22
C VAL A 447 -7.01 -9.88 6.07
N LYS A 448 -6.53 -8.88 5.32
CA LYS A 448 -5.10 -8.65 5.07
C LYS A 448 -4.66 -7.30 5.66
N LEU A 449 -3.37 -7.17 5.95
CA LEU A 449 -2.73 -5.88 6.19
C LEU A 449 -2.95 -4.98 4.97
N PHE A 450 -3.32 -3.72 5.21
CA PHE A 450 -3.59 -2.74 4.16
C PHE A 450 -2.67 -1.54 4.28
N ASP A 451 -2.50 -0.99 5.48
CA ASP A 451 -1.69 0.19 5.74
C ASP A 451 -1.32 0.29 7.22
N ALA A 452 -0.43 1.21 7.57
CA ALA A 452 -0.15 1.61 8.96
C ALA A 452 0.32 3.07 9.04
N GLY A 453 -0.02 3.75 10.14
CA GLY A 453 0.43 5.11 10.41
C GLY A 453 -0.34 5.79 11.54
N ASP A 454 0.23 6.88 12.07
CA ASP A 454 -0.35 7.71 13.13
C ASP A 454 -1.41 8.68 12.59
N PHE A 455 -2.62 8.17 12.35
CA PHE A 455 -3.71 8.95 11.73
C PHE A 455 -4.38 9.94 12.70
N ASP A 456 -4.06 9.90 13.99
CA ASP A 456 -4.55 10.87 14.97
C ASP A 456 -3.50 11.79 15.58
N HIS A 457 -2.24 11.54 15.25
CA HIS A 457 -1.05 12.25 15.66
C HIS A 457 -0.87 12.18 17.19
N ASP A 458 -1.08 10.99 17.76
CA ASP A 458 -0.89 10.69 19.19
C ASP A 458 0.49 10.09 19.54
N GLY A 459 1.33 9.89 18.52
CA GLY A 459 2.66 9.29 18.63
C GLY A 459 2.65 7.77 18.58
N LYS A 460 1.54 7.16 18.15
CA LYS A 460 1.41 5.72 17.93
C LYS A 460 0.79 5.46 16.58
N ASP A 461 1.27 4.43 15.91
CA ASP A 461 0.69 4.01 14.65
C ASP A 461 -0.57 3.16 14.86
N GLU A 462 -1.60 3.47 14.09
CA GLU A 462 -2.67 2.51 13.84
C GLU A 462 -2.28 1.56 12.71
N VAL A 463 -2.75 0.32 12.84
CA VAL A 463 -2.72 -0.66 11.76
C VAL A 463 -4.07 -0.68 11.06
N VAL A 464 -4.04 -0.61 9.73
CA VAL A 464 -5.22 -0.74 8.88
C VAL A 464 -5.27 -2.12 8.27
N LEU A 465 -6.36 -2.83 8.52
CA LEU A 465 -6.65 -4.13 7.93
C LEU A 465 -7.83 -4.00 6.96
N ALA A 466 -7.78 -4.71 5.84
CA ALA A 466 -8.82 -4.64 4.82
C ALA A 466 -9.38 -6.00 4.40
N TRP A 467 -10.59 -5.95 3.85
CA TRP A 467 -11.25 -7.08 3.19
C TRP A 467 -12.08 -6.61 1.99
N GLY A 468 -12.06 -7.40 0.92
CA GLY A 468 -12.90 -7.23 -0.26
C GLY A 468 -13.72 -8.48 -0.57
N PRO A 469 -14.98 -8.35 -1.05
CA PRO A 469 -15.78 -9.49 -1.48
C PRO A 469 -15.33 -10.10 -2.82
N ASP A 470 -14.47 -9.42 -3.56
CA ASP A 470 -13.94 -9.91 -4.83
C ASP A 470 -13.00 -11.12 -4.59
N PRO A 471 -13.11 -12.21 -5.38
CA PRO A 471 -12.18 -13.33 -5.30
C PRO A 471 -10.70 -12.94 -5.43
N LEU A 472 -10.39 -11.87 -6.15
CA LEU A 472 -9.04 -11.35 -6.31
C LEU A 472 -8.51 -10.73 -5.01
N PHE A 473 -9.35 -10.29 -4.08
CA PHE A 473 -8.90 -9.79 -2.78
C PHE A 473 -8.12 -10.86 -2.00
N ALA A 474 -8.65 -12.09 -1.96
CA ALA A 474 -8.01 -13.18 -1.23
C ALA A 474 -6.62 -13.53 -1.78
N LEU A 475 -6.42 -13.37 -3.09
CA LEU A 475 -5.15 -13.64 -3.76
C LEU A 475 -4.20 -12.44 -3.67
N TYR A 476 -4.67 -11.25 -4.02
CA TYR A 476 -3.83 -10.09 -4.32
C TYR A 476 -4.13 -8.84 -3.47
N GLY A 477 -5.13 -8.89 -2.58
CA GLY A 477 -5.58 -7.71 -1.83
C GLY A 477 -6.39 -6.70 -2.66
N GLU A 478 -6.74 -7.05 -3.89
CA GLU A 478 -7.45 -6.20 -4.85
C GLU A 478 -8.89 -5.88 -4.42
N LYS A 479 -9.33 -4.65 -4.73
CA LYS A 479 -10.70 -4.14 -4.46
C LYS A 479 -11.12 -4.25 -2.97
N PRO A 480 -10.34 -3.68 -2.03
CA PRO A 480 -10.73 -3.64 -0.63
C PRO A 480 -12.00 -2.80 -0.45
N GLN A 481 -12.96 -3.29 0.35
CA GLN A 481 -14.24 -2.63 0.58
C GLN A 481 -14.59 -2.43 2.05
N ARG A 482 -13.96 -3.15 2.96
CA ARG A 482 -14.18 -3.06 4.40
C ARG A 482 -12.85 -2.91 5.11
N PHE A 483 -12.77 -1.98 6.04
CA PHE A 483 -11.54 -1.58 6.70
C PHE A 483 -11.73 -1.60 8.22
N TRP A 484 -10.67 -2.00 8.92
CA TRP A 484 -10.53 -1.92 10.37
C TRP A 484 -9.27 -1.11 10.67
N VAL A 485 -9.43 0.00 11.35
CA VAL A 485 -8.32 0.81 11.87
C VAL A 485 -8.20 0.48 13.36
N THR A 486 -7.03 0.00 13.79
CA THR A 486 -6.81 -0.53 15.14
C THR A 486 -5.50 -0.04 15.74
N ASP A 487 -5.49 0.21 17.04
CA ASP A 487 -4.29 0.52 17.84
C ASP A 487 -3.42 -0.74 18.12
N GLY A 488 -3.53 -1.77 17.27
CA GLY A 488 -2.95 -3.09 17.48
C GLY A 488 -3.63 -3.93 18.58
N THR A 489 -4.60 -3.42 19.34
CA THR A 489 -5.35 -4.17 20.36
C THR A 489 -6.87 -4.13 20.17
N HIS A 490 -7.42 -2.97 19.82
CA HIS A 490 -8.84 -2.67 19.70
C HIS A 490 -9.10 -1.92 18.39
N ASP A 491 -10.28 -2.12 17.80
CA ASP A 491 -10.71 -1.31 16.66
C ASP A 491 -11.04 0.11 17.12
N LYS A 492 -10.35 1.12 16.58
CA LYS A 492 -10.74 2.52 16.68
C LYS A 492 -11.95 2.78 15.78
N VAL A 493 -11.91 2.31 14.53
CA VAL A 493 -13.04 2.42 13.59
C VAL A 493 -13.12 1.24 12.61
N VAL A 494 -14.34 0.83 12.27
CA VAL A 494 -14.61 -0.14 11.20
C VAL A 494 -15.57 0.48 10.21
N PHE A 495 -15.25 0.48 8.92
CA PHE A 495 -16.08 1.11 7.90
C PHE A 495 -16.03 0.41 6.55
N THR A 496 -16.91 0.83 5.64
CA THR A 496 -16.90 0.39 4.23
C THR A 496 -16.71 1.54 3.26
N SER A 497 -15.91 1.31 2.22
CA SER A 497 -15.67 2.26 1.12
C SER A 497 -16.70 2.17 -0.02
N ALA A 498 -17.67 1.24 0.03
CA ALA A 498 -18.66 1.08 -1.02
C ALA A 498 -19.43 2.38 -1.39
N PRO A 499 -19.72 3.31 -0.46
CA PRO A 499 -20.29 4.62 -0.82
C PRO A 499 -19.33 5.52 -1.61
N TYR A 500 -18.02 5.32 -1.53
CA TYR A 500 -17.01 6.19 -2.15
C TYR A 500 -16.95 5.97 -3.66
N GLU A 501 -17.33 4.76 -4.11
CA GLU A 501 -17.52 4.43 -5.53
C GLU A 501 -18.68 5.23 -6.16
N LYS A 502 -19.65 5.68 -5.35
CA LYS A 502 -20.87 6.37 -5.78
C LYS A 502 -20.71 7.88 -5.62
N GLY A 503 -20.31 8.55 -6.70
CA GLY A 503 -20.17 10.02 -6.79
C GLY A 503 -20.26 10.44 -8.25
N ALA A 504 -20.62 11.69 -8.54
CA ALA A 504 -20.94 12.15 -9.89
C ALA A 504 -19.82 11.81 -10.90
N SER A 505 -20.24 11.30 -12.06
CA SER A 505 -19.43 11.00 -13.25
C SER A 505 -18.93 12.27 -13.92
#